data_AF-A0A4Q5XZ53-F1
#
_entry.id   AF-A0A4Q5XZ53-F1
#
_cell.length_a   1.000
_cell.length_b   1.000
_cell.length_c   1.000
_cell.angle_alpha   90.00
_cell.angle_beta   90.00
_cell.angle_gamma   90.00
#
_symmetry.space_group_name_H-M   'P 1'
#
loop_
_entity.id
_entity.type
_entity.pdbx_description
1 polymer ?
#
loop_
_entity_poly.entity_id
_entity_poly.type
_entity_poly.pdbx_seq_one_letter_code
_entity_poly.pdbx_strand_id
1 'polypeptide(L)'
;MSAGMEKSATVMALCERHLSIDIRERELHGLLGDLESTLADRHRWFDLTRVQRRALAAAQSFHDLEDELEQLGRESAQLVYALSNTDAFSMSDVISKLEVVLRVIDPDDYPDAYAVFERAVAELKTVSE
;
A
#
# COMPACT_ATOMS: atom_id res chain seq x y z
N MET A 1 6.61 23.33 -22.25
CA MET A 1 5.89 23.08 -20.97
C MET A 1 6.60 23.85 -19.88
N SER A 2 5.88 24.43 -18.91
CA SER A 2 6.50 25.19 -17.83
C SER A 2 7.09 24.25 -16.76
N ALA A 3 8.09 24.70 -16.02
CA ALA A 3 8.72 23.91 -14.94
C ALA A 3 7.73 23.48 -13.83
N GLY A 4 6.62 24.22 -13.64
CA GLY A 4 5.57 23.83 -12.70
C GLY A 4 4.73 22.64 -13.16
N MET A 5 4.47 22.51 -14.47
CA MET A 5 3.72 21.36 -15.02
C MET A 5 4.52 20.06 -14.91
N GLU A 6 5.84 20.12 -15.12
CA GLU A 6 6.73 18.95 -15.02
C GLU A 6 6.83 18.42 -13.58
N LYS A 7 6.86 19.34 -12.61
CA LYS A 7 6.89 18.97 -11.19
C LYS A 7 5.55 18.40 -10.70
N SER A 8 4.42 18.99 -11.09
CA SER A 8 3.09 18.43 -10.77
C SER A 8 2.91 17.04 -11.41
N ALA A 9 3.37 16.84 -12.65
CA ALA A 9 3.38 15.51 -13.28
C ALA A 9 4.23 14.49 -12.49
N THR A 10 5.32 14.93 -11.86
CA THR A 10 6.14 14.08 -10.99
C THR A 10 5.38 13.64 -9.74
N VAL A 11 4.68 14.56 -9.07
CA VAL A 11 3.83 14.23 -7.91
C VAL A 11 2.76 13.22 -8.31
N MET A 12 2.06 13.45 -9.41
CA MET A 12 1.00 12.56 -9.88
C MET A 12 1.54 11.16 -10.19
N ALA A 13 2.68 11.05 -10.88
CA ALA A 13 3.28 9.75 -11.20
C ALA A 13 3.65 8.94 -9.95
N LEU A 14 4.17 9.61 -8.91
CA LEU A 14 4.46 8.96 -7.62
C LEU A 14 3.19 8.48 -6.93
N CYS A 15 2.13 9.31 -6.91
CA CYS A 15 0.84 8.96 -6.32
C CYS A 15 0.13 7.81 -7.06
N GLU A 16 0.18 7.79 -8.39
CA GLU A 16 -0.38 6.71 -9.23
C GLU A 16 0.37 5.39 -9.04
N ARG A 17 1.70 5.45 -8.93
CA ARG A 17 2.50 4.26 -8.63
C ARG A 17 2.15 3.71 -7.25
N HIS A 18 2.03 4.58 -6.24
CA HIS A 18 1.63 4.16 -4.91
C HIS A 18 0.22 3.54 -4.89
N LEU A 19 -0.75 4.11 -5.63
CA LEU A 19 -2.08 3.52 -5.76
C LEU A 19 -2.02 2.10 -6.34
N SER A 20 -1.16 1.90 -7.34
CA SER A 20 -1.02 0.59 -8.00
C SER A 20 -0.44 -0.46 -7.05
N ILE A 21 0.51 -0.06 -6.19
CA ILE A 21 1.06 -0.91 -5.14
C ILE A 21 -0.01 -1.27 -4.11
N ASP A 22 -0.74 -0.29 -3.59
CA ASP A 22 -1.82 -0.49 -2.62
C ASP A 22 -2.90 -1.46 -3.12
N ILE A 23 -3.33 -1.33 -4.38
CA ILE A 23 -4.25 -2.29 -5.00
C ILE A 23 -3.65 -3.70 -5.01
N ARG A 24 -2.38 -3.82 -5.42
CA ARG A 24 -1.70 -5.12 -5.51
C ARG A 24 -1.51 -5.76 -4.13
N GLU A 25 -1.15 -5.00 -3.11
CA GLU A 25 -1.00 -5.50 -1.73
C GLU A 25 -2.33 -6.07 -1.19
N ARG A 26 -3.46 -5.39 -1.44
CA ARG A 26 -4.79 -5.92 -1.05
C ARG A 26 -5.13 -7.23 -1.76
N GLU A 27 -4.84 -7.33 -3.05
CA GLU A 27 -5.02 -8.57 -3.81
C GLU A 27 -4.17 -9.70 -3.24
N LEU A 28 -2.88 -9.42 -2.95
CA LEU A 28 -1.94 -10.39 -2.39
C LEU A 28 -2.37 -10.87 -1.00
N HIS A 29 -2.83 -9.98 -0.13
CA HIS A 29 -3.38 -10.36 1.18
C HIS A 29 -4.58 -11.31 1.05
N GLY A 30 -5.48 -11.06 0.08
CA GLY A 30 -6.58 -11.98 -0.20
C GLY A 30 -6.09 -13.37 -0.64
N LEU A 31 -5.15 -13.40 -1.59
CA LEU A 31 -4.57 -14.66 -2.09
C LEU A 31 -3.82 -15.44 -1.00
N LEU A 32 -3.09 -14.74 -0.12
CA LEU A 32 -2.42 -15.35 1.02
C LEU A 32 -3.42 -15.95 2.01
N GLY A 33 -4.53 -15.27 2.29
CA GLY A 33 -5.58 -15.81 3.16
C GLY A 33 -6.16 -17.12 2.62
N ASP A 34 -6.45 -17.18 1.31
CA ASP A 34 -6.96 -18.39 0.65
C ASP A 34 -5.94 -19.54 0.68
N LEU A 35 -4.65 -19.24 0.44
CA LEU A 35 -3.58 -20.22 0.49
C LEU A 35 -3.31 -20.70 1.92
N GLU A 36 -3.29 -19.80 2.91
CA GLU A 36 -3.11 -20.15 4.31
C GLU A 36 -4.20 -21.09 4.79
N SER A 37 -5.46 -20.78 4.45
CA SER A 37 -6.62 -21.64 4.74
C SER A 37 -6.45 -23.02 4.11
N THR A 38 -6.06 -23.09 2.84
CA THR A 38 -5.80 -24.37 2.14
C THR A 38 -4.66 -25.17 2.79
N LEU A 39 -3.58 -24.49 3.17
CA LEU A 39 -2.42 -25.10 3.83
C LEU A 39 -2.80 -25.61 5.24
N ALA A 40 -3.61 -24.85 5.97
CA ALA A 40 -4.12 -25.24 7.28
C ALA A 40 -4.92 -26.54 7.19
N ASP A 41 -5.87 -26.60 6.26
CA ASP A 41 -6.76 -27.73 6.07
C ASP A 41 -6.02 -29.00 5.61
N ARG A 42 -5.09 -28.87 4.66
CA ARG A 42 -4.49 -30.03 3.99
C ARG A 42 -3.14 -30.46 4.55
N HIS A 43 -2.43 -29.55 5.20
CA HIS A 43 -1.04 -29.76 5.59
C HIS A 43 -0.77 -29.45 7.07
N ARG A 44 -1.82 -29.20 7.86
CA ARG A 44 -1.72 -28.82 9.28
C ARG A 44 -0.73 -27.67 9.45
N TRP A 45 -0.82 -26.67 8.56
CA TRP A 45 0.13 -25.57 8.44
C TRP A 45 0.57 -24.97 9.78
N PHE A 46 -0.39 -24.73 10.67
CA PHE A 46 -0.13 -24.15 11.98
C PHE A 46 0.67 -25.05 12.93
N ASP A 47 0.67 -26.36 12.72
CA ASP A 47 1.45 -27.33 13.50
C ASP A 47 2.90 -27.48 12.99
N LEU A 48 3.19 -26.99 11.78
CA LEU A 48 4.51 -27.10 11.17
C LEU A 48 5.46 -26.02 11.73
N THR A 49 6.69 -26.43 12.01
CA THR A 49 7.79 -25.49 12.26
C THR A 49 8.13 -24.70 10.99
N ARG A 50 8.80 -23.55 11.15
CA ARG A 50 9.25 -22.73 10.00
C ARG A 50 10.08 -23.51 8.98
N VAL A 51 10.94 -24.42 9.44
CA VAL A 51 11.76 -25.27 8.55
C VAL A 51 10.88 -26.25 7.78
N GLN A 52 9.90 -26.88 8.44
CA GLN A 52 8.96 -27.79 7.78
C GLN A 52 8.05 -27.06 6.77
N ARG A 53 7.59 -25.86 7.11
CA ARG A 53 6.80 -25.00 6.20
C ARG A 53 7.56 -24.68 4.92
N ARG A 54 8.83 -24.27 5.04
CA ARG A 54 9.70 -24.00 3.88
C ARG A 54 10.03 -25.23 3.04
N ALA A 55 10.05 -26.41 3.64
CA ALA A 55 10.27 -27.66 2.91
C ALA A 55 9.01 -28.17 2.20
N LEU A 56 7.83 -27.60 2.49
CA LEU A 56 6.57 -28.00 1.89
C LEU A 56 6.41 -27.36 0.52
N ALA A 57 6.50 -28.16 -0.55
CA ALA A 57 6.33 -27.65 -1.92
C ALA A 57 4.99 -26.95 -2.15
N ALA A 58 3.92 -27.39 -1.47
CA ALA A 58 2.60 -26.75 -1.54
C ALA A 58 2.58 -25.32 -0.97
N ALA A 59 3.58 -24.94 -0.15
CA ALA A 59 3.71 -23.60 0.42
C ALA A 59 4.63 -22.68 -0.39
N GLN A 60 5.21 -23.15 -1.50
CA GLN A 60 6.09 -22.31 -2.32
C GLN A 60 5.38 -21.04 -2.79
N SER A 61 4.16 -21.18 -3.33
CA SER A 61 3.37 -20.03 -3.78
C SER A 61 3.01 -19.08 -2.63
N PHE A 62 2.85 -19.59 -1.40
CA PHE A 62 2.62 -18.73 -0.24
C PHE A 62 3.85 -17.85 0.02
N HIS A 63 5.05 -18.45 0.04
CA HIS A 63 6.29 -17.71 0.24
C HIS A 63 6.61 -16.75 -0.91
N ASP A 64 6.32 -17.10 -2.15
CA ASP A 64 6.52 -16.20 -3.30
C ASP A 64 5.67 -14.92 -3.17
N LEU A 65 4.43 -15.04 -2.65
CA LEU A 65 3.56 -13.89 -2.40
C LEU A 65 3.99 -13.08 -1.17
N GLU A 66 4.51 -13.73 -0.12
CA GLU A 66 5.13 -13.02 1.02
C GLU A 66 6.34 -12.17 0.56
N ASP A 67 7.20 -12.72 -0.30
CA ASP A 67 8.35 -12.01 -0.85
C ASP A 67 7.91 -10.83 -1.75
N GLU A 68 6.83 -11.01 -2.53
CA GLU A 68 6.24 -9.94 -3.34
C GLU A 68 5.69 -8.81 -2.45
N LEU A 69 4.95 -9.14 -1.39
CA LEU A 69 4.45 -8.15 -0.42
C LEU A 69 5.59 -7.39 0.26
N GLU A 70 6.65 -8.08 0.69
CA GLU A 70 7.79 -7.43 1.32
C GLU A 70 8.46 -6.43 0.36
N GLN A 71 8.59 -6.81 -0.92
CA GLN A 71 9.14 -5.93 -1.95
C GLN A 71 8.25 -4.72 -2.22
N LEU A 72 6.93 -4.92 -2.32
CA LEU A 72 5.95 -3.85 -2.50
C LEU A 72 5.94 -2.87 -1.33
N GLY A 73 6.01 -3.37 -0.09
CA GLY A 73 6.08 -2.54 1.11
C GLY A 73 7.35 -1.67 1.14
N ARG A 74 8.51 -2.22 0.73
CA ARG A 74 9.74 -1.43 0.57
C ARG A 74 9.61 -0.35 -0.50
N GLU A 75 8.99 -0.67 -1.63
CA GLU A 75 8.79 0.30 -2.71
C GLU A 75 7.80 1.40 -2.29
N SER A 76 6.70 1.04 -1.63
CA SER A 76 5.73 1.96 -1.03
C SER A 76 6.42 2.96 -0.11
N ALA A 77 7.25 2.47 0.83
CA ALA A 77 8.01 3.32 1.75
C ALA A 77 8.95 4.30 1.01
N GLN A 78 9.60 3.86 -0.07
CA GLN A 78 10.46 4.72 -0.89
C GLN A 78 9.65 5.80 -1.63
N LEU A 79 8.46 5.47 -2.14
CA LEU A 79 7.58 6.44 -2.79
C LEU A 79 7.06 7.47 -1.81
N VAL A 80 6.64 7.06 -0.61
CA VAL A 80 6.23 7.99 0.46
C VAL A 80 7.37 8.94 0.83
N TYR A 81 8.59 8.42 0.95
CA TYR A 81 9.78 9.25 1.18
C TYR A 81 10.08 10.20 0.00
N ALA A 82 9.90 9.76 -1.24
CA ALA A 82 10.07 10.63 -2.41
C ALA A 82 9.00 11.75 -2.43
N LEU A 83 7.74 11.40 -2.13
CA LEU A 83 6.63 12.36 -2.03
C LEU A 83 6.86 13.38 -0.91
N SER A 84 7.39 12.97 0.25
CA SER A 84 7.70 13.92 1.34
C SER A 84 8.74 14.95 0.95
N ASN A 85 9.64 14.61 0.02
CA ASN A 85 10.69 15.50 -0.49
C ASN A 85 10.31 16.23 -1.80
N THR A 86 9.09 16.05 -2.30
CA THR A 86 8.61 16.70 -3.53
C THR A 86 7.59 17.77 -3.19
N ASP A 87 7.87 19.03 -3.55
CA ASP A 87 6.94 20.13 -3.34
C ASP A 87 5.65 19.93 -4.16
N ALA A 88 4.53 20.33 -3.58
CA ALA A 88 3.25 20.41 -4.29
C ALA A 88 3.13 21.80 -4.96
N PHE A 89 2.63 21.84 -6.19
CA PHE A 89 2.48 23.07 -6.98
C PHE A 89 1.02 23.44 -7.23
N SER A 90 0.09 22.58 -6.82
CA SER A 90 -1.35 22.80 -6.90
C SER A 90 -2.06 22.23 -5.67
N MET A 91 -3.31 22.65 -5.44
CA MET A 91 -4.15 22.01 -4.40
C MET A 91 -4.38 20.53 -4.71
N SER A 92 -4.52 20.19 -6.00
CA SER A 92 -4.62 18.80 -6.46
C SER A 92 -3.40 17.97 -6.02
N ASP A 93 -2.19 18.50 -6.19
CA ASP A 93 -0.96 17.83 -5.76
C ASP A 93 -0.95 17.59 -4.24
N VAL A 94 -1.40 18.58 -3.45
CA VAL A 94 -1.50 18.46 -1.99
C VAL A 94 -2.49 17.35 -1.62
N ILE A 95 -3.69 17.37 -2.20
CA ILE A 95 -4.72 16.37 -1.93
C ILE A 95 -4.22 14.97 -2.28
N SER A 96 -3.63 14.77 -3.47
CA SER A 96 -3.10 13.47 -3.88
C SER A 96 -2.01 12.95 -2.95
N LYS A 97 -1.14 13.83 -2.42
CA LYS A 97 -0.17 13.45 -1.40
C LYS A 97 -0.86 12.99 -0.11
N LEU A 98 -1.90 13.68 0.35
CA LEU A 98 -2.64 13.29 1.56
C LEU A 98 -3.39 11.98 1.38
N GLU A 99 -3.93 11.70 0.19
CA GLU A 99 -4.55 10.40 -0.12
C GLU A 99 -3.56 9.24 -0.03
N VAL A 100 -2.30 9.46 -0.45
CA VAL A 100 -1.24 8.47 -0.27
C VAL A 100 -1.03 8.20 1.22
N VAL A 101 -0.91 9.24 2.05
CA VAL A 101 -0.74 9.08 3.50
C VAL A 101 -1.92 8.33 4.11
N LEU A 102 -3.15 8.63 3.68
CA LEU A 102 -4.35 7.96 4.17
C LEU A 102 -4.30 6.44 3.93
N ARG A 103 -3.74 5.99 2.80
CA ARG A 103 -3.60 4.55 2.50
C ARG A 103 -2.50 3.86 3.29
N VAL A 104 -1.50 4.61 3.76
CA VAL A 104 -0.35 4.08 4.52
C VAL A 104 -0.66 3.95 6.00
N ILE A 105 -1.55 4.80 6.53
CA ILE A 105 -1.98 4.72 7.92
C ILE A 105 -2.94 3.53 8.07
N ASP A 106 -2.59 2.60 8.94
CA ASP A 106 -3.52 1.55 9.36
C ASP A 106 -4.64 2.18 10.21
N PRO A 107 -5.92 2.10 9.79
CA PRO A 107 -7.03 2.62 10.55
C PRO A 107 -7.20 1.92 11.91
N ASP A 108 -6.71 0.69 12.09
CA ASP A 108 -6.81 -0.04 13.35
C ASP A 108 -5.84 0.51 14.42
N ASP A 109 -4.72 1.09 14.00
CA ASP A 109 -3.75 1.71 14.92
C ASP A 109 -4.25 3.04 15.47
N TYR A 110 -4.98 3.83 14.67
CA TYR A 110 -5.44 5.18 15.02
C TYR A 110 -6.84 5.52 14.46
N PRO A 111 -7.91 4.81 14.88
CA PRO A 111 -9.23 4.90 14.22
C PRO A 111 -9.83 6.29 14.23
N ASP A 112 -9.76 7.00 15.36
CA ASP A 112 -10.31 8.36 15.48
C ASP A 112 -9.54 9.37 14.61
N ALA A 113 -8.20 9.26 14.59
CA ALA A 113 -7.36 10.15 13.80
C ALA A 113 -7.51 9.89 12.30
N TYR A 114 -7.59 8.61 11.91
CA TYR A 114 -7.86 8.20 10.54
C TYR A 114 -9.20 8.77 10.06
N ALA A 115 -10.28 8.61 10.82
CA ALA A 115 -11.61 9.09 10.44
C ALA A 115 -11.65 10.62 10.27
N VAL A 116 -10.99 11.37 11.15
CA VAL A 116 -10.87 12.84 11.02
C VAL A 116 -10.06 13.20 9.78
N PHE A 117 -8.95 12.50 9.52
CA PHE A 117 -8.07 12.80 8.40
C PHE A 117 -8.71 12.45 7.04
N GLU A 118 -9.35 11.29 6.94
CA GLU A 118 -10.14 10.88 5.77
C GLU A 118 -11.19 11.94 5.42
N ARG A 119 -11.95 12.38 6.43
CA ARG A 119 -12.95 13.42 6.25
C ARG A 119 -12.35 14.75 5.80
N ALA A 120 -11.24 15.18 6.40
CA ALA A 120 -10.57 16.41 6.00
C ALA A 120 -10.08 16.35 4.55
N VAL A 121 -9.55 15.22 4.08
CA VAL A 121 -9.16 15.02 2.68
C VAL A 121 -10.38 15.08 1.75
N ALA A 122 -11.50 14.48 2.13
CA ALA A 122 -12.74 14.57 1.36
C ALA A 122 -13.28 16.01 1.28
N GLU A 123 -13.27 16.75 2.39
CA GLU A 123 -13.67 18.16 2.43
C GLU A 123 -12.76 19.05 1.57
N LEU A 124 -11.44 18.82 1.59
CA LEU A 124 -10.47 19.53 0.74
C LEU A 124 -10.78 19.36 -0.74
N LYS A 125 -11.15 18.15 -1.18
CA LYS A 125 -11.57 17.91 -2.57
C LYS A 125 -12.77 18.77 -2.94
N THR A 126 -13.81 18.76 -2.12
CA THR A 126 -15.05 19.50 -2.37
C THR A 126 -14.82 21.01 -2.46
N VAL A 127 -13.91 21.58 -1.67
CA VAL A 127 -13.64 23.04 -1.69
C VAL A 127 -12.58 23.46 -2.72
N SER A 128 -11.93 22.49 -3.38
CA SER A 128 -10.89 22.73 -4.39
C SER A 128 -11.38 22.63 -5.84
N GLU A 129 -12.61 22.13 -6.04
CA GLU A 129 -13.35 22.12 -7.31
C GLU A 129 -14.08 23.46 -7.56
#